data_AF-Q9WVE8-F1
#
_entry.id   AF-Q9WVE8-F1
#
_cell.length_a   1.000
_cell.length_b   1.000
_cell.length_c   1.000
_cell.angle_alpha   90.00
_cell.angle_beta   90.00
_cell.angle_gamma   90.00
#
_symmetry.space_group_name_H-M   'P 1'
#
loop_
_entity.id
_entity.type
_entity.pdbx_description
1 polymer ?
#
loop_
_entity_poly.entity_id
_entity_poly.type
_entity_poly.pdbx_seq_one_letter_code
_entity_poly.pdbx_strand_id
1 'polypeptide(L)'
;MSVTYDDSVGVEVSSDSFWEVGNYKRTVKRIDDGHRLCGDLMNCLHERARIEKAYAQQLTEWARRWRQLVEKGPQYGTVEKAWIAVMSEAERVSELHLEVKASLMNEDFEKIKNWQKEAFHKQMMGGFKETKEAEDGFRKAQKPWAKKLKEVEAAKKAHHTACKEEKLAISREANSKADPSLNPEQLKKLQDKIEKCKQDVLKTKDKYEKSLKELDQTTPQYMENMEQVFEQCQQFEEKRLRFFREVLLEVQKHLDLSNVASYKTIYRELEQSIKAADAVEDLRWFRANHGPGMAMNWPQFEEWSADLNRTLSRREKKKAVDGVTLTGINQTGDQSGQNKPGSNLSVPSNPAQSTQLQSSYNPFEDEDDTGSSISEKEDIKAKNVSSYEKTQTYPTDWSDDESNNPFSSTDANGDSNPFDEDTTSGTEVRVRALYDYEGQEHDELSFKAGDELTKIEDEDEQGWCKGRLDSGQVGLYPANYVEAIQ
;
A
#
# COMPACT_ATOMS: atom_id res chain seq x y z
N MET A 1 10.04 51.22 -49.60
CA MET A 1 10.42 50.04 -48.78
C MET A 1 9.14 49.55 -48.12
N SER A 2 8.68 48.35 -48.48
CA SER A 2 7.42 47.77 -47.99
C SER A 2 7.57 47.31 -46.54
N VAL A 3 6.86 47.96 -45.62
CA VAL A 3 6.65 47.44 -44.28
C VAL A 3 5.33 46.68 -44.28
N THR A 4 5.43 45.35 -44.33
CA THR A 4 4.33 44.44 -44.02
C THR A 4 4.03 44.58 -42.52
N TYR A 5 2.86 45.12 -42.19
CA TYR A 5 2.34 45.07 -40.83
C TYR A 5 1.88 43.64 -40.54
N ASP A 6 2.60 42.99 -39.64
CA ASP A 6 2.28 41.69 -39.05
C ASP A 6 0.96 41.81 -38.27
N ASP A 7 -0.01 41.00 -38.66
CA ASP A 7 -1.35 40.90 -38.08
C ASP A 7 -1.24 39.98 -36.86
N SER A 8 -0.60 40.46 -35.78
CA SER A 8 -0.46 39.71 -34.54
C SER A 8 -1.83 39.60 -33.86
N VAL A 9 -2.50 38.49 -34.17
CA VAL A 9 -3.70 37.97 -33.51
C VAL A 9 -3.51 38.07 -32.00
N GLY A 10 -4.35 38.88 -31.34
CA GLY A 10 -4.38 38.97 -29.89
C GLY A 10 -4.67 37.60 -29.30
N VAL A 11 -3.66 37.01 -28.68
CA VAL A 11 -3.80 35.83 -27.83
C VAL A 11 -4.72 36.23 -26.68
N GLU A 12 -5.99 35.84 -26.74
CA GLU A 12 -6.88 35.88 -25.59
C GLU A 12 -6.27 34.95 -24.54
N VAL A 13 -5.58 35.53 -23.56
CA VAL A 13 -5.10 34.80 -22.39
C VAL A 13 -6.34 34.41 -21.61
N SER A 14 -6.85 33.20 -21.87
CA SER A 14 -7.89 32.59 -21.03
C SER A 14 -7.33 32.49 -19.61
N SER A 15 -7.83 33.32 -18.71
CA SER A 15 -7.45 33.22 -17.31
C SER A 15 -8.10 31.97 -16.69
N ASP A 16 -7.45 31.33 -15.72
CA ASP A 16 -8.08 30.27 -14.93
C ASP A 16 -8.82 30.82 -13.71
N SER A 17 -9.16 32.12 -13.75
CA SER A 17 -9.87 32.84 -12.70
C SER A 17 -11.26 32.23 -12.46
N PHE A 18 -11.66 32.13 -11.20
CA PHE A 18 -12.99 31.68 -10.78
C PHE A 18 -14.13 32.45 -11.47
N TRP A 19 -13.90 33.73 -11.77
CA TRP A 19 -14.88 34.64 -12.36
C TRP A 19 -15.15 34.39 -13.84
N GLU A 20 -14.31 33.62 -14.53
CA GLU A 20 -14.57 33.23 -15.91
C GLU A 20 -15.73 32.23 -16.00
N VAL A 21 -16.40 32.22 -17.15
CA VAL A 21 -17.57 31.37 -17.37
C VAL A 21 -17.20 29.89 -17.22
N GLY A 22 -17.80 29.22 -16.24
CA GLY A 22 -17.57 27.80 -15.95
C GLY A 22 -16.38 27.45 -15.05
N ASN A 23 -15.53 28.39 -14.65
CA ASN A 23 -14.36 28.07 -13.81
C ASN A 23 -14.72 27.74 -12.35
N TYR A 24 -15.95 28.00 -11.93
CA TYR A 24 -16.51 27.52 -10.65
C TYR A 24 -16.53 25.98 -10.53
N LYS A 25 -16.37 25.24 -11.64
CA LYS A 25 -16.34 23.76 -11.66
C LYS A 25 -15.28 23.17 -10.73
N ARG A 26 -14.17 23.88 -10.48
CA ARG A 26 -13.16 23.45 -9.48
C ARG A 26 -13.78 23.35 -8.08
N THR A 27 -14.65 24.29 -7.70
CA THR A 27 -15.39 24.28 -6.43
C THR A 27 -16.41 23.15 -6.36
N VAL A 28 -17.16 22.93 -7.45
CA VAL A 28 -18.16 21.84 -7.54
C VAL A 28 -17.49 20.47 -7.42
N LYS A 29 -16.37 20.27 -8.13
CA LYS A 29 -15.58 19.02 -8.06
C LYS A 29 -15.13 18.69 -6.64
N ARG A 30 -14.80 19.71 -5.83
CA ARG A 30 -14.37 19.51 -4.43
C ARG A 30 -15.42 18.76 -3.59
N ILE A 31 -16.70 18.85 -3.94
CA ILE A 31 -17.78 18.11 -3.27
C ILE A 31 -17.61 16.60 -3.54
N ASP A 32 -17.45 16.21 -4.80
CA ASP A 32 -17.23 14.81 -5.19
C ASP A 32 -15.91 14.27 -4.60
N ASP A 33 -14.85 15.09 -4.64
CA ASP A 33 -13.56 14.77 -4.03
C ASP A 33 -13.70 14.55 -2.51
N GLY A 34 -14.58 15.31 -1.84
CA GLY A 34 -14.90 15.12 -0.43
C GLY A 34 -15.46 13.73 -0.10
N HIS A 35 -16.37 13.20 -0.94
CA HIS A 35 -16.88 11.84 -0.80
C HIS A 35 -15.77 10.81 -1.02
N ARG A 36 -14.94 11.00 -2.05
CA ARG A 36 -13.80 10.12 -2.34
C ARG A 36 -12.81 10.07 -1.17
N LEU A 37 -12.46 11.23 -0.60
CA LEU A 37 -11.54 11.33 0.53
C LEU A 37 -12.05 10.58 1.77
N CYS A 38 -13.36 10.50 2.00
CA CYS A 38 -13.92 9.63 3.04
C CYS A 38 -13.60 8.15 2.77
N GLY A 39 -13.71 7.72 1.50
CA GLY A 39 -13.33 6.38 1.07
C GLY A 39 -11.84 6.09 1.27
N ASP A 40 -10.99 7.04 0.88
CA ASP A 40 -9.54 6.93 1.04
C ASP A 40 -9.15 6.84 2.53
N LEU A 41 -9.77 7.65 3.40
CA LEU A 41 -9.54 7.57 4.84
C LEU A 41 -10.02 6.25 5.45
N MET A 42 -11.20 5.75 5.05
CA MET A 42 -11.70 4.45 5.48
C MET A 42 -10.74 3.31 5.09
N ASN A 43 -10.24 3.31 3.85
CA ASN A 43 -9.27 2.32 3.39
C ASN A 43 -7.96 2.39 4.17
N CYS A 44 -7.44 3.60 4.41
CA CYS A 44 -6.25 3.84 5.23
C CYS A 44 -6.39 3.25 6.65
N LEU A 45 -7.52 3.50 7.32
CA LEU A 45 -7.78 2.92 8.65
C LEU A 45 -7.94 1.40 8.62
N HIS A 46 -8.59 0.87 7.59
CA HIS A 46 -8.76 -0.57 7.41
C HIS A 46 -7.44 -1.31 7.18
N GLU A 47 -6.54 -0.74 6.37
CA GLU A 47 -5.19 -1.26 6.16
C GLU A 47 -4.38 -1.23 7.46
N ARG A 48 -4.42 -0.11 8.21
CA ARG A 48 -3.78 -0.04 9.53
C ARG A 48 -4.34 -1.10 10.49
N ALA A 49 -5.65 -1.26 10.55
CA ALA A 49 -6.32 -2.25 11.39
C ALA A 49 -5.92 -3.70 11.04
N ARG A 50 -5.62 -3.99 9.76
CA ARG A 50 -5.07 -5.29 9.34
C ARG A 50 -3.66 -5.52 9.87
N ILE A 51 -2.81 -4.50 9.88
CA ILE A 51 -1.46 -4.57 10.47
C ILE A 51 -1.55 -4.90 11.97
N GLU A 52 -2.43 -4.19 12.70
CA GLU A 52 -2.67 -4.45 14.14
C GLU A 52 -3.11 -5.90 14.39
N LYS A 53 -4.05 -6.42 13.57
CA LYS A 53 -4.49 -7.82 13.64
C LYS A 53 -3.35 -8.80 13.37
N ALA A 54 -2.55 -8.55 12.33
CA ALA A 54 -1.47 -9.44 11.93
C ALA A 54 -0.41 -9.57 13.03
N TYR A 55 0.00 -8.44 13.64
CA TYR A 55 0.94 -8.45 14.76
C TYR A 55 0.38 -9.24 15.96
N ALA A 56 -0.87 -8.99 16.33
CA ALA A 56 -1.54 -9.72 17.40
C ALA A 56 -1.59 -11.24 17.14
N GLN A 57 -1.94 -11.65 15.92
CA GLN A 57 -1.99 -13.07 15.54
C GLN A 57 -0.61 -13.73 15.61
N GLN A 58 0.45 -13.05 15.15
CA GLN A 58 1.81 -13.57 15.24
C GLN A 58 2.27 -13.72 16.70
N LEU A 59 1.95 -12.76 17.57
CA LEU A 59 2.22 -12.87 19.01
C LEU A 59 1.51 -14.07 19.64
N THR A 60 0.22 -14.25 19.34
CA THR A 60 -0.56 -15.40 19.86
C THR A 60 0.02 -16.73 19.40
N GLU A 61 0.38 -16.85 18.12
CA GLU A 61 0.96 -18.08 17.59
C GLU A 61 2.34 -18.37 18.18
N TRP A 62 3.19 -17.35 18.31
CA TRP A 62 4.49 -17.45 18.96
C TRP A 62 4.37 -17.90 20.42
N ALA A 63 3.47 -17.27 21.18
CA ALA A 63 3.23 -17.60 22.59
C ALA A 63 2.75 -19.04 22.76
N ARG A 64 1.77 -19.45 21.94
CA ARG A 64 1.23 -20.82 21.93
C ARG A 64 2.32 -21.85 21.63
N ARG A 65 3.13 -21.61 20.59
CA ARG A 65 4.23 -22.49 20.18
C ARG A 65 5.25 -22.66 21.30
N TRP A 66 5.76 -21.56 21.85
CA TRP A 66 6.82 -21.63 22.84
C TRP A 66 6.36 -22.14 24.19
N ARG A 67 5.13 -21.81 24.61
CA ARG A 67 4.51 -22.41 25.81
C ARG A 67 4.55 -23.93 25.74
N GLN A 68 4.13 -24.49 24.60
CA GLN A 68 4.18 -25.93 24.37
C GLN A 68 5.60 -26.53 24.37
N LEU A 69 6.58 -25.79 23.83
CA LEU A 69 7.98 -26.25 23.80
C LEU A 69 8.62 -26.21 25.19
N VAL A 70 8.32 -25.19 26.00
CA VAL A 70 8.81 -25.06 27.38
C VAL A 70 8.19 -26.15 28.26
N GLU A 71 6.88 -26.32 28.23
CA GLU A 71 6.16 -27.33 29.04
C GLU A 71 6.55 -28.77 28.71
N LYS A 72 6.92 -29.06 27.45
CA LYS A 72 7.44 -30.38 27.04
C LYS A 72 8.95 -30.50 27.21
N GLY A 73 9.63 -29.38 27.48
CA GLY A 73 11.07 -29.31 27.62
C GLY A 73 11.54 -29.85 28.98
N PRO A 74 12.87 -29.91 29.17
CA PRO A 74 13.46 -30.37 30.42
C PRO A 74 13.52 -29.28 31.51
N GLN A 75 13.05 -28.05 31.24
CA GLN A 75 13.03 -26.96 32.21
C GLN A 75 11.81 -27.11 33.12
N TYR A 76 12.01 -26.96 34.42
CA TYR A 76 10.95 -27.04 35.44
C TYR A 76 11.11 -25.92 36.48
N GLY A 77 10.21 -25.88 37.46
CA GLY A 77 10.38 -25.08 38.67
C GLY A 77 9.98 -23.62 38.51
N THR A 78 10.59 -22.76 39.31
CA THR A 78 10.30 -21.31 39.31
C THR A 78 10.84 -20.62 38.06
N VAL A 79 11.96 -21.10 37.50
CA VAL A 79 12.50 -20.58 36.24
C VAL A 79 11.59 -20.91 35.05
N GLU A 80 10.96 -22.08 35.03
CA GLU A 80 9.94 -22.44 34.02
C GLU A 80 8.78 -21.43 34.04
N LYS A 81 8.26 -21.12 35.23
CA LYS A 81 7.18 -20.13 35.39
C LYS A 81 7.59 -18.73 34.90
N ALA A 82 8.81 -18.30 35.21
CA ALA A 82 9.35 -17.03 34.74
C ALA A 82 9.47 -16.98 33.22
N TRP A 83 9.89 -18.08 32.58
CA TRP A 83 9.97 -18.17 31.11
C TRP A 83 8.56 -18.16 30.49
N ILE A 84 7.64 -18.95 31.03
CA ILE A 84 6.23 -18.98 30.60
C ILE A 84 5.56 -17.60 30.71
N ALA A 85 5.97 -16.76 31.67
CA ALA A 85 5.43 -15.40 31.82
C ALA A 85 5.70 -14.51 30.58
N VAL A 86 6.77 -14.78 29.81
CA VAL A 86 7.04 -14.07 28.54
C VAL A 86 5.96 -14.39 27.50
N MET A 87 5.51 -15.64 27.42
CA MET A 87 4.41 -16.03 26.51
C MET A 87 3.08 -15.42 26.96
N SER A 88 2.84 -15.34 28.26
CA SER A 88 1.66 -14.67 28.81
C SER A 88 1.67 -13.15 28.57
N GLU A 89 2.86 -12.53 28.52
CA GLU A 89 2.99 -11.13 28.11
C GLU A 89 2.56 -10.94 26.64
N ALA A 90 3.09 -11.75 25.74
CA ALA A 90 2.78 -11.67 24.30
C ALA A 90 1.28 -11.88 24.02
N GLU A 91 0.62 -12.80 24.72
CA GLU A 91 -0.83 -13.01 24.63
C GLU A 91 -1.62 -11.75 25.05
N ARG A 92 -1.19 -11.06 26.11
CA ARG A 92 -1.86 -9.83 26.57
C ARG A 92 -1.57 -8.62 25.69
N VAL A 93 -0.37 -8.53 25.12
CA VAL A 93 -0.07 -7.51 24.10
C VAL A 93 -0.92 -7.76 22.86
N SER A 94 -1.07 -9.02 22.44
CA SER A 94 -1.97 -9.40 21.34
C SER A 94 -3.40 -8.94 21.59
N GLU A 95 -3.96 -9.17 22.78
CA GLU A 95 -5.29 -8.68 23.16
C GLU A 95 -5.44 -7.17 23.00
N LEU A 96 -4.46 -6.38 23.46
CA LEU A 96 -4.47 -4.92 23.30
C LEU A 96 -4.45 -4.49 21.83
N HIS A 97 -3.63 -5.13 21.00
CA HIS A 97 -3.61 -4.81 19.56
C HIS A 97 -4.90 -5.23 18.84
N LEU A 98 -5.59 -6.28 19.30
CA LEU A 98 -6.94 -6.62 18.83
C LEU A 98 -7.99 -5.59 19.25
N GLU A 99 -7.87 -4.99 20.44
CA GLU A 99 -8.70 -3.87 20.87
C GLU A 99 -8.47 -2.63 19.99
N VAL A 100 -7.21 -2.28 19.70
CA VAL A 100 -6.88 -1.18 18.76
C VAL A 100 -7.54 -1.42 17.42
N LYS A 101 -7.39 -2.63 16.85
CA LYS A 101 -8.06 -3.03 15.60
C LYS A 101 -9.57 -2.89 15.70
N ALA A 102 -10.17 -3.26 16.84
CA ALA A 102 -11.61 -3.19 17.05
C ALA A 102 -12.10 -1.74 17.07
N SER A 103 -11.42 -0.82 17.77
CA SER A 103 -11.79 0.60 17.80
C SER A 103 -11.61 1.28 16.44
N LEU A 104 -10.51 1.00 15.73
CA LEU A 104 -10.31 1.52 14.36
C LEU A 104 -11.45 1.13 13.41
N MET A 105 -11.97 -0.11 13.52
CA MET A 105 -12.98 -0.63 12.59
C MET A 105 -14.42 -0.38 13.03
N ASN A 106 -14.72 -0.59 14.30
CA ASN A 106 -16.09 -0.56 14.80
C ASN A 106 -16.51 0.86 15.20
N GLU A 107 -15.54 1.75 15.48
CA GLU A 107 -15.79 3.13 15.88
C GLU A 107 -15.36 4.08 14.76
N ASP A 108 -14.06 4.21 14.48
CA ASP A 108 -13.56 5.25 13.58
C ASP A 108 -14.03 5.05 12.12
N PHE A 109 -13.86 3.83 11.59
CA PHE A 109 -14.28 3.48 10.24
C PHE A 109 -15.81 3.60 10.06
N GLU A 110 -16.60 3.03 10.96
CA GLU A 110 -18.06 3.14 10.88
C GLU A 110 -18.55 4.58 11.09
N LYS A 111 -17.86 5.39 11.90
CA LYS A 111 -18.15 6.82 12.05
C LYS A 111 -17.97 7.57 10.72
N ILE A 112 -16.88 7.33 9.99
CA ILE A 112 -16.65 7.92 8.65
C ILE A 112 -17.72 7.45 7.66
N LYS A 113 -18.01 6.15 7.65
CA LYS A 113 -19.01 5.55 6.74
C LYS A 113 -20.41 6.12 6.97
N ASN A 114 -20.82 6.26 8.22
CA ASN A 114 -22.11 6.84 8.58
C ASN A 114 -22.16 8.32 8.20
N TRP A 115 -21.13 9.10 8.52
CA TRP A 115 -21.04 10.51 8.12
C TRP A 115 -21.08 10.69 6.60
N GLN A 116 -20.35 9.86 5.84
CA GLN A 116 -20.36 9.88 4.37
C GLN A 116 -21.76 9.61 3.82
N LYS A 117 -22.48 8.64 4.38
CA LYS A 117 -23.87 8.32 3.99
C LYS A 117 -24.85 9.44 4.29
N GLU A 118 -24.66 10.17 5.40
CA GLU A 118 -25.49 11.31 5.78
C GLU A 118 -25.17 12.59 5.00
N ALA A 119 -23.91 12.77 4.61
CA ALA A 119 -23.44 13.97 3.92
C ALA A 119 -23.66 13.93 2.40
N PHE A 120 -23.66 12.73 1.78
CA PHE A 120 -23.69 12.57 0.33
C PHE A 120 -24.83 11.67 -0.13
N HIS A 121 -25.76 12.24 -0.92
CA HIS A 121 -26.95 11.52 -1.36
C HIS A 121 -26.85 11.20 -2.86
N LYS A 122 -26.67 9.91 -3.18
CA LYS A 122 -26.62 9.42 -4.57
C LYS A 122 -27.95 9.69 -5.30
N GLN A 123 -27.86 10.16 -6.53
CA GLN A 123 -29.01 10.35 -7.42
C GLN A 123 -29.19 9.16 -8.38
N MET A 124 -30.43 8.95 -8.85
CA MET A 124 -30.76 7.88 -9.82
C MET A 124 -29.96 7.99 -11.14
N MET A 125 -29.63 9.21 -11.58
CA MET A 125 -28.89 9.46 -12.82
C MET A 125 -27.36 9.55 -12.62
N GLY A 126 -26.85 9.07 -11.47
CA GLY A 126 -25.45 9.22 -11.08
C GLY A 126 -25.13 10.58 -10.45
N GLY A 127 -24.00 10.64 -9.76
CA GLY A 127 -23.54 11.80 -8.99
C GLY A 127 -24.30 12.02 -7.67
N PHE A 128 -23.90 13.04 -6.92
CA PHE A 128 -24.49 13.41 -5.64
C PHE A 128 -25.45 14.58 -5.78
N LYS A 129 -26.50 14.59 -4.96
CA LYS A 129 -27.48 15.66 -4.89
C LYS A 129 -26.79 16.99 -4.58
N GLU A 130 -25.86 16.98 -3.65
CA GLU A 130 -25.09 18.15 -3.19
C GLU A 130 -24.27 18.76 -4.34
N THR A 131 -23.61 17.93 -5.15
CA THR A 131 -22.85 18.36 -6.34
C THR A 131 -23.76 19.02 -7.37
N LYS A 132 -24.95 18.45 -7.61
CA LYS A 132 -25.93 19.01 -8.55
C LYS A 132 -26.51 20.33 -8.03
N GLU A 133 -26.83 20.43 -6.74
CA GLU A 133 -27.32 21.67 -6.13
C GLU A 133 -26.29 22.81 -6.28
N ALA A 134 -25.01 22.52 -6.07
CA ALA A 134 -23.93 23.49 -6.28
C ALA A 134 -23.79 23.89 -7.77
N GLU A 135 -23.78 22.92 -8.69
CA GLU A 135 -23.69 23.17 -10.14
C GLU A 135 -24.87 24.02 -10.63
N ASP A 136 -26.11 23.68 -10.25
CA ASP A 136 -27.31 24.41 -10.61
C ASP A 136 -27.33 25.82 -9.99
N GLY A 137 -26.83 25.96 -8.76
CA GLY A 137 -26.63 27.24 -8.07
C GLY A 137 -25.71 28.17 -8.86
N PHE A 138 -24.50 27.71 -9.20
CA PHE A 138 -23.54 28.50 -9.98
C PHE A 138 -24.05 28.83 -11.38
N ARG A 139 -24.67 27.87 -12.08
CA ARG A 139 -25.29 28.13 -13.40
C ARG A 139 -26.35 29.20 -13.31
N LYS A 140 -27.21 29.17 -12.30
CA LYS A 140 -28.26 30.17 -12.09
C LYS A 140 -27.67 31.55 -11.80
N ALA A 141 -26.63 31.62 -10.98
CA ALA A 141 -25.93 32.86 -10.65
C ALA A 141 -25.20 33.48 -11.87
N GLN A 142 -24.55 32.65 -12.68
CA GLN A 142 -23.70 33.10 -13.80
C GLN A 142 -24.48 33.36 -15.10
N LYS A 143 -25.60 32.68 -15.34
CA LYS A 143 -26.35 32.74 -16.61
C LYS A 143 -26.71 34.18 -17.07
N PRO A 144 -27.20 35.09 -16.21
CA PRO A 144 -27.51 36.47 -16.63
C PRO A 144 -26.28 37.23 -17.12
N TRP A 145 -25.17 37.11 -16.40
CA TRP A 145 -23.91 37.77 -16.72
C TRP A 145 -23.27 37.20 -17.98
N ALA A 146 -23.23 35.86 -18.11
CA ALA A 146 -22.73 35.19 -19.31
C ALA A 146 -23.52 35.57 -20.58
N LYS A 147 -24.84 35.80 -20.46
CA LYS A 147 -25.66 36.31 -21.57
C LYS A 147 -25.23 37.72 -21.97
N LYS A 148 -24.96 38.61 -21.01
CA LYS A 148 -24.46 39.97 -21.27
C LYS A 148 -23.03 39.98 -21.84
N LEU A 149 -22.16 39.09 -21.35
CA LEU A 149 -20.82 38.92 -21.91
C LEU A 149 -20.88 38.52 -23.39
N LYS A 150 -21.78 37.61 -23.76
CA LYS A 150 -21.99 37.22 -25.16
C LYS A 150 -22.46 38.40 -26.05
N GLU A 151 -23.27 39.31 -25.50
CA GLU A 151 -23.68 40.54 -26.19
C GLU A 151 -22.47 41.48 -26.40
N VAL A 152 -21.60 41.60 -25.41
CA VAL A 152 -20.33 42.35 -25.47
C VAL A 152 -19.38 41.76 -26.51
N GLU A 153 -19.19 40.44 -26.53
CA GLU A 153 -18.34 39.75 -27.51
C GLU A 153 -18.83 39.96 -28.96
N ALA A 154 -20.15 39.89 -29.18
CA ALA A 154 -20.74 40.16 -30.48
C ALA A 154 -20.54 41.63 -30.91
N ALA A 155 -20.69 42.58 -29.99
CA ALA A 155 -20.48 44.00 -30.26
C ALA A 155 -18.99 44.32 -30.51
N LYS A 156 -18.07 43.73 -29.73
CA LYS A 156 -16.60 43.78 -29.94
C LYS A 156 -16.24 43.31 -31.34
N LYS A 157 -16.74 42.14 -31.75
CA LYS A 157 -16.50 41.58 -33.09
C LYS A 157 -17.04 42.48 -34.20
N ALA A 158 -18.25 43.04 -34.03
CA ALA A 158 -18.84 43.96 -34.99
C ALA A 158 -18.03 45.26 -35.13
N HIS A 159 -17.58 45.83 -34.01
CA HIS A 159 -16.74 47.03 -33.98
C HIS A 159 -15.38 46.78 -34.66
N HIS A 160 -14.70 45.68 -34.29
CA HIS A 160 -13.42 45.32 -34.93
C HIS A 160 -13.56 45.12 -36.43
N THR A 161 -14.67 44.52 -36.89
CA THR A 161 -14.96 44.35 -38.32
C THR A 161 -15.17 45.70 -39.00
N ALA A 162 -15.93 46.63 -38.39
CA ALA A 162 -16.13 47.97 -38.93
C ALA A 162 -14.80 48.74 -39.04
N CYS A 163 -13.94 48.66 -38.03
CA CYS A 163 -12.61 49.28 -38.05
C CYS A 163 -11.71 48.69 -39.15
N LYS A 164 -11.80 47.38 -39.41
CA LYS A 164 -11.08 46.72 -40.51
C LYS A 164 -11.60 47.20 -41.86
N GLU A 165 -12.90 47.29 -42.06
CA GLU A 165 -13.52 47.79 -43.30
C GLU A 165 -13.20 49.27 -43.56
N GLU A 166 -13.16 50.11 -42.51
CA GLU A 166 -12.72 51.50 -42.63
C GLU A 166 -11.27 51.61 -43.11
N LYS A 167 -10.34 50.85 -42.50
CA LYS A 167 -8.94 50.80 -42.93
C LYS A 167 -8.80 50.34 -44.39
N LEU A 168 -9.58 49.33 -44.80
CA LEU A 168 -9.61 48.85 -46.18
C LEU A 168 -10.17 49.90 -47.16
N ALA A 169 -11.22 50.63 -46.78
CA ALA A 169 -11.78 51.70 -47.60
C ALA A 169 -10.80 52.86 -47.79
N ILE A 170 -10.10 53.27 -46.72
CA ILE A 170 -9.05 54.30 -46.76
C ILE A 170 -7.89 53.85 -47.66
N SER A 171 -7.42 52.61 -47.51
CA SER A 171 -6.35 52.07 -48.35
C SER A 171 -6.75 52.00 -49.83
N ARG A 172 -7.99 51.61 -50.14
CA ARG A 172 -8.51 51.60 -51.53
C ARG A 172 -8.54 53.00 -52.13
N GLU A 173 -9.01 54.01 -51.41
CA GLU A 173 -9.02 55.39 -51.89
C GLU A 173 -7.60 55.93 -52.14
N ALA A 174 -6.67 55.65 -51.23
CA ALA A 174 -5.27 56.02 -51.37
C ALA A 174 -4.61 55.34 -52.59
N ASN A 175 -4.88 54.05 -52.80
CA ASN A 175 -4.35 53.30 -53.94
C ASN A 175 -4.97 53.75 -55.27
N SER A 176 -6.27 54.05 -55.30
CA SER A 176 -6.95 54.53 -56.51
C SER A 176 -6.49 55.92 -56.95
N LYS A 177 -6.03 56.77 -56.03
CA LYS A 177 -5.43 58.08 -56.39
C LYS A 177 -4.14 57.98 -57.22
N ALA A 178 -3.50 56.80 -57.24
CA ALA A 178 -2.36 56.54 -58.10
C ALA A 178 -2.76 56.13 -59.54
N ASP A 179 -4.05 55.86 -59.80
CA ASP A 179 -4.57 55.48 -61.11
C ASP A 179 -4.89 56.72 -61.97
N PRO A 180 -4.22 56.92 -63.12
CA PRO A 180 -4.48 58.05 -64.02
C PRO A 180 -5.89 58.09 -64.61
N SER A 181 -6.62 56.96 -64.59
CA SER A 181 -7.98 56.85 -65.13
C SER A 181 -9.08 57.25 -64.14
N LEU A 182 -8.71 57.58 -62.89
CA LEU A 182 -9.66 57.90 -61.83
C LEU A 182 -10.48 59.16 -62.17
N ASN A 183 -11.76 58.97 -62.46
CA ASN A 183 -12.65 60.09 -62.73
C ASN A 183 -13.24 60.68 -61.41
N PRO A 184 -13.72 61.93 -61.42
CA PRO A 184 -14.28 62.58 -60.24
C PRO A 184 -15.44 61.81 -59.59
N GLU A 185 -16.25 61.09 -60.39
CA GLU A 185 -17.38 60.29 -59.89
C GLU A 185 -16.91 59.05 -59.11
N GLN A 186 -15.85 58.38 -59.58
CA GLN A 186 -15.20 57.26 -58.90
C GLN A 186 -14.55 57.70 -57.59
N LEU A 187 -13.82 58.82 -57.60
CA LEU A 187 -13.24 59.38 -56.39
C LEU A 187 -14.34 59.74 -55.37
N LYS A 188 -15.44 60.34 -55.81
CA LYS A 188 -16.58 60.64 -54.95
C LYS A 188 -17.20 59.39 -54.34
N LYS A 189 -17.37 58.31 -55.11
CA LYS A 189 -17.85 57.00 -54.60
C LYS A 189 -16.94 56.41 -53.54
N LEU A 190 -15.61 56.53 -53.70
CA LEU A 190 -14.64 56.06 -52.70
C LEU A 190 -14.70 56.89 -51.42
N GLN A 191 -14.83 58.21 -51.53
CA GLN A 191 -15.00 59.11 -50.38
C GLN A 191 -16.31 58.84 -49.63
N ASP A 192 -17.43 58.64 -50.35
CA ASP A 192 -18.71 58.31 -49.75
C ASP A 192 -18.67 56.94 -49.04
N LYS A 193 -17.89 55.99 -49.58
CA LYS A 193 -17.65 54.69 -48.93
C LYS A 193 -16.86 54.84 -47.63
N ILE A 194 -15.83 55.69 -47.60
CA ILE A 194 -15.07 56.00 -46.38
C ILE A 194 -15.98 56.64 -45.33
N GLU A 195 -16.78 57.63 -45.72
CA GLU A 195 -17.70 58.31 -44.81
C GLU A 195 -18.74 57.34 -44.22
N LYS A 196 -19.27 56.43 -45.05
CA LYS A 196 -20.14 55.34 -44.57
C LYS A 196 -19.42 54.44 -43.57
N CYS A 197 -18.19 54.02 -43.84
CA CYS A 197 -17.41 53.19 -42.91
C CYS A 197 -17.13 53.92 -41.59
N LYS A 198 -16.83 55.22 -41.61
CA LYS A 198 -16.68 56.05 -40.40
C LYS A 198 -17.94 56.07 -39.54
N GLN A 199 -19.11 56.26 -40.16
CA GLN A 199 -20.39 56.21 -39.47
C GLN A 199 -20.69 54.82 -38.90
N ASP A 200 -20.35 53.76 -39.63
CA ASP A 200 -20.49 52.37 -39.15
C ASP A 200 -19.56 52.07 -37.97
N VAL A 201 -18.32 52.59 -37.96
CA VAL A 201 -17.38 52.48 -36.83
C VAL A 201 -17.93 53.19 -35.59
N LEU A 202 -18.43 54.42 -35.71
CA LEU A 202 -19.05 55.15 -34.60
C LEU A 202 -20.27 54.40 -34.05
N LYS A 203 -21.17 53.94 -34.94
CA LYS A 203 -22.37 53.19 -34.54
C LYS A 203 -22.05 51.88 -33.83
N THR A 204 -21.03 51.15 -34.29
CA THR A 204 -20.60 49.90 -33.65
C THR A 204 -19.85 50.14 -32.35
N LYS A 205 -19.08 51.23 -32.26
CA LYS A 205 -18.45 51.69 -31.03
C LYS A 205 -19.49 52.01 -29.96
N ASP A 206 -20.51 52.82 -30.27
CA ASP A 206 -21.59 53.16 -29.33
C ASP A 206 -22.32 51.91 -28.83
N LYS A 207 -22.57 50.94 -29.71
CA LYS A 207 -23.17 49.65 -29.32
C LYS A 207 -22.25 48.83 -28.41
N TYR A 208 -20.95 48.82 -28.69
CA TYR A 208 -19.97 48.12 -27.87
C TYR A 208 -19.85 48.74 -26.48
N GLU A 209 -19.70 50.06 -26.39
CA GLU A 209 -19.67 50.81 -25.13
C GLU A 209 -20.97 50.63 -24.33
N LYS A 210 -22.13 50.64 -25.00
CA LYS A 210 -23.42 50.35 -24.36
C LYS A 210 -23.46 48.94 -23.77
N SER A 211 -23.02 47.93 -24.53
CA SER A 211 -22.99 46.55 -24.04
C SER A 211 -22.04 46.36 -22.84
N LEU A 212 -20.89 47.03 -22.84
CA LEU A 212 -19.95 47.03 -21.71
C LEU A 212 -20.59 47.65 -20.47
N LYS A 213 -21.23 48.83 -20.62
CA LYS A 213 -21.91 49.50 -19.51
C LYS A 213 -23.04 48.64 -18.92
N GLU A 214 -23.80 47.94 -19.75
CA GLU A 214 -24.83 47.00 -19.29
C GLU A 214 -24.22 45.80 -18.56
N LEU A 215 -23.08 45.26 -19.02
CA LEU A 215 -22.35 44.19 -18.34
C LEU A 215 -21.86 44.66 -16.95
N ASP A 216 -21.23 45.83 -16.89
CA ASP A 216 -20.73 46.43 -15.64
C ASP A 216 -21.85 46.62 -14.62
N GLN A 217 -23.03 47.08 -15.05
CA GLN A 217 -24.20 47.24 -14.19
C GLN A 217 -24.72 45.92 -13.60
N THR A 218 -24.56 44.80 -14.30
CA THR A 218 -24.98 43.47 -13.82
C THR A 218 -23.91 42.78 -12.98
N THR A 219 -22.66 43.23 -13.05
CA THR A 219 -21.51 42.57 -12.41
C THR A 219 -21.60 42.51 -10.88
N PRO A 220 -22.04 43.56 -10.15
CA PRO A 220 -22.23 43.47 -8.70
C PRO A 220 -23.19 42.36 -8.26
N GLN A 221 -24.35 42.24 -8.93
CA GLN A 221 -25.32 41.17 -8.62
C GLN A 221 -24.80 39.78 -9.00
N TYR A 222 -24.02 39.69 -10.08
CA TYR A 222 -23.33 38.46 -10.46
C TYR A 222 -22.35 38.02 -9.36
N MET A 223 -21.50 38.93 -8.88
CA MET A 223 -20.54 38.64 -7.81
C MET A 223 -21.25 38.19 -6.53
N GLU A 224 -22.26 38.94 -6.08
CA GLU A 224 -23.05 38.60 -4.88
C GLU A 224 -23.67 37.19 -4.98
N ASN A 225 -24.30 36.86 -6.13
CA ASN A 225 -24.91 35.55 -6.32
C ASN A 225 -23.88 34.42 -6.37
N MET A 226 -22.72 34.64 -6.99
CA MET A 226 -21.63 33.65 -7.04
C MET A 226 -21.02 33.42 -5.66
N GLU A 227 -20.78 34.48 -4.91
CA GLU A 227 -20.26 34.42 -3.54
C GLU A 227 -21.24 33.69 -2.62
N GLN A 228 -22.55 33.92 -2.76
CA GLN A 228 -23.57 33.21 -1.97
C GLN A 228 -23.51 31.69 -2.18
N VAL A 229 -23.39 31.21 -3.43
CA VAL A 229 -23.27 29.78 -3.72
C VAL A 229 -21.91 29.22 -3.28
N PHE A 230 -20.85 30.00 -3.48
CA PHE A 230 -19.50 29.63 -3.04
C PHE A 230 -19.42 29.45 -1.53
N GLU A 231 -20.03 30.35 -0.75
CA GLU A 231 -20.06 30.29 0.71
C GLU A 231 -20.83 29.05 1.20
N GLN A 232 -21.91 28.65 0.53
CA GLN A 232 -22.57 27.37 0.84
C GLN A 232 -21.64 26.17 0.61
N CYS A 233 -20.85 26.20 -0.47
CA CYS A 233 -19.83 25.16 -0.76
C CYS A 233 -18.70 25.18 0.28
N GLN A 234 -18.33 26.35 0.80
CA GLN A 234 -17.33 26.49 1.86
C GLN A 234 -17.84 25.93 3.18
N GLN A 235 -19.08 26.20 3.56
CA GLN A 235 -19.71 25.65 4.78
C GLN A 235 -19.85 24.13 4.73
N PHE A 236 -20.19 23.57 3.57
CA PHE A 236 -20.23 22.12 3.39
C PHE A 236 -18.83 21.49 3.55
N GLU A 237 -17.81 22.11 2.95
CA GLU A 237 -16.43 21.66 3.10
C GLU A 237 -15.91 21.82 4.55
N GLU A 238 -16.27 22.90 5.24
CA GLU A 238 -15.90 23.11 6.65
C GLU A 238 -16.40 21.97 7.54
N LYS A 239 -17.62 21.47 7.33
CA LYS A 239 -18.15 20.30 8.06
C LYS A 239 -17.25 19.09 7.88
N ARG A 240 -16.84 18.80 6.63
CA ARG A 240 -15.92 17.69 6.32
C ARG A 240 -14.56 17.86 6.99
N LEU A 241 -13.97 19.05 6.90
CA LEU A 241 -12.65 19.34 7.48
C LEU A 241 -12.65 19.20 9.00
N ARG A 242 -13.68 19.71 9.68
CA ARG A 242 -13.83 19.57 11.13
C ARG A 242 -14.07 18.11 11.54
N PHE A 243 -14.90 17.40 10.79
CA PHE A 243 -15.14 15.97 10.99
C PHE A 243 -13.86 15.14 10.83
N PHE A 244 -13.07 15.37 9.77
CA PHE A 244 -11.79 14.70 9.58
C PHE A 244 -10.84 14.95 10.76
N ARG A 245 -10.75 16.20 11.23
CA ARG A 245 -9.93 16.54 12.40
C ARG A 245 -10.39 15.80 13.65
N GLU A 246 -11.70 15.70 13.88
CA GLU A 246 -12.28 14.98 15.01
C GLU A 246 -11.90 13.50 14.97
N VAL A 247 -12.17 12.82 13.85
CA VAL A 247 -11.86 11.40 13.68
C VAL A 247 -10.36 11.12 13.79
N LEU A 248 -9.50 11.94 13.19
CA LEU A 248 -8.05 11.74 13.29
C LEU A 248 -7.53 11.86 14.74
N LEU A 249 -8.18 12.68 15.59
CA LEU A 249 -7.87 12.75 17.01
C LEU A 249 -8.40 11.54 17.78
N GLU A 250 -9.49 10.91 17.36
CA GLU A 250 -10.00 9.65 17.93
C GLU A 250 -9.10 8.47 17.56
N VAL A 251 -8.75 8.36 16.27
CA VAL A 251 -7.77 7.39 15.76
C VAL A 251 -6.46 7.48 16.54
N GLN A 252 -5.93 8.68 16.78
CA GLN A 252 -4.72 8.86 17.59
C GLN A 252 -4.87 8.30 19.01
N LYS A 253 -6.02 8.50 19.66
CA LYS A 253 -6.28 7.96 21.01
C LYS A 253 -6.36 6.44 20.99
N HIS A 254 -7.03 5.85 20.00
CA HIS A 254 -7.17 4.40 19.88
C HIS A 254 -5.82 3.72 19.61
N LEU A 255 -4.91 4.38 18.91
CA LEU A 255 -3.56 3.87 18.63
C LEU A 255 -2.58 4.02 19.82
N ASP A 256 -2.86 4.91 20.76
CA ASP A 256 -1.90 5.30 21.80
C ASP A 256 -1.97 4.40 23.05
N LEU A 257 -1.26 3.28 23.00
CA LEU A 257 -1.11 2.36 24.13
C LEU A 257 -0.27 2.94 25.29
N SER A 258 0.47 4.04 25.10
CA SER A 258 1.35 4.60 26.15
C SER A 258 0.58 5.18 27.34
N ASN A 259 -0.67 5.59 27.08
CA ASN A 259 -1.61 6.11 28.07
C ASN A 259 -2.49 5.02 28.71
N VAL A 260 -2.43 3.79 28.20
CA VAL A 260 -3.25 2.68 28.70
C VAL A 260 -2.57 2.01 29.90
N ALA A 261 -3.25 2.03 31.05
CA ALA A 261 -2.70 1.47 32.29
C ALA A 261 -2.48 -0.06 32.24
N SER A 262 -3.30 -0.80 31.49
CA SER A 262 -3.12 -2.25 31.29
C SER A 262 -1.81 -2.55 30.56
N TYR A 263 -1.43 -1.75 29.56
CA TYR A 263 -0.15 -1.91 28.86
C TYR A 263 1.05 -1.83 29.82
N LYS A 264 1.09 -0.83 30.71
CA LYS A 264 2.13 -0.73 31.75
C LYS A 264 2.04 -1.86 32.78
N THR A 265 0.86 -2.40 33.01
CA THR A 265 0.65 -3.48 33.99
C THR A 265 1.20 -4.81 33.51
N ILE A 266 1.08 -5.09 32.21
CA ILE A 266 1.65 -6.29 31.56
C ILE A 266 3.14 -6.43 31.91
N TYR A 267 3.94 -5.40 31.66
CA TYR A 267 5.39 -5.46 31.90
C TYR A 267 5.76 -5.46 33.39
N ARG A 268 4.95 -4.83 34.26
CA ARG A 268 5.14 -4.92 35.72
C ARG A 268 4.91 -6.34 36.24
N GLU A 269 3.90 -7.03 35.74
CA GLU A 269 3.60 -8.42 36.10
C GLU A 269 4.64 -9.40 35.53
N LEU A 270 5.13 -9.14 34.31
CA LEU A 270 6.26 -9.87 33.74
C LEU A 270 7.51 -9.74 34.62
N GLU A 271 7.88 -8.51 35.00
CA GLU A 271 9.03 -8.25 35.89
C GLU A 271 8.89 -8.99 37.23
N GLN A 272 7.71 -8.95 37.83
CA GLN A 272 7.43 -9.67 39.09
C GLN A 272 7.57 -11.18 38.92
N SER A 273 7.07 -11.74 37.82
CA SER A 273 7.16 -13.19 37.54
C SER A 273 8.60 -13.63 37.35
N ILE A 274 9.42 -12.83 36.66
CA ILE A 274 10.85 -13.11 36.48
C ILE A 274 11.62 -13.00 37.81
N LYS A 275 11.33 -11.97 38.62
CA LYS A 275 11.94 -11.81 39.95
C LYS A 275 11.57 -12.91 40.94
N ALA A 276 10.45 -13.60 40.72
CA ALA A 276 10.03 -14.73 41.55
C ALA A 276 10.79 -16.04 41.24
N ALA A 277 11.66 -16.07 40.21
CA ALA A 277 12.53 -17.20 39.96
C ALA A 277 13.58 -17.35 41.09
N ASP A 278 13.57 -18.50 41.77
CA ASP A 278 14.45 -18.82 42.88
C ASP A 278 15.28 -20.08 42.55
N ALA A 279 16.55 -19.86 42.21
CA ALA A 279 17.49 -20.92 41.90
C ALA A 279 17.73 -21.87 43.09
N VAL A 280 17.66 -21.37 44.33
CA VAL A 280 17.87 -22.20 45.53
C VAL A 280 16.67 -23.11 45.76
N GLU A 281 15.45 -22.61 45.54
CA GLU A 281 14.24 -23.42 45.59
C GLU A 281 14.27 -24.55 44.55
N ASP A 282 14.58 -24.22 43.29
CA ASP A 282 14.63 -25.19 42.19
C ASP A 282 15.70 -26.27 42.44
N LEU A 283 16.90 -25.88 42.90
CA LEU A 283 17.97 -26.82 43.28
C LEU A 283 17.60 -27.69 44.49
N ARG A 284 16.89 -27.12 45.47
CA ARG A 284 16.40 -27.86 46.65
C ARG A 284 15.39 -28.92 46.24
N TRP A 285 14.45 -28.58 45.36
CA TRP A 285 13.48 -29.52 44.80
C TRP A 285 14.20 -30.66 44.06
N PHE A 286 15.14 -30.35 43.16
CA PHE A 286 15.86 -31.38 42.42
C PHE A 286 16.69 -32.29 43.33
N ARG A 287 17.39 -31.74 44.33
CA ARG A 287 18.15 -32.53 45.32
C ARG A 287 17.24 -33.51 46.07
N ALA A 288 16.03 -33.11 46.44
CA ALA A 288 15.08 -33.93 47.18
C ALA A 288 14.42 -35.02 46.30
N ASN A 289 14.12 -34.70 45.05
CA ASN A 289 13.31 -35.55 44.16
C ASN A 289 14.13 -36.41 43.19
N HIS A 290 15.35 -36.00 42.84
CA HIS A 290 16.22 -36.65 41.85
C HIS A 290 17.68 -36.81 42.32
N GLY A 291 18.01 -36.33 43.52
CA GLY A 291 19.36 -36.30 44.04
C GLY A 291 19.55 -37.02 45.38
N PRO A 292 20.62 -36.67 46.12
CA PRO A 292 20.95 -37.32 47.41
C PRO A 292 19.89 -37.21 48.51
N GLY A 293 18.85 -36.38 48.34
CA GLY A 293 17.74 -36.28 49.28
C GLY A 293 16.67 -37.36 49.10
N MET A 294 16.71 -38.13 48.01
CA MET A 294 15.82 -39.28 47.83
C MET A 294 16.09 -40.35 48.88
N ALA A 295 15.03 -41.00 49.36
CA ALA A 295 15.16 -42.12 50.28
C ALA A 295 15.92 -43.26 49.59
N MET A 296 16.95 -43.78 50.27
CA MET A 296 17.69 -44.96 49.86
C MET A 296 17.54 -46.04 50.92
N ASN A 297 16.98 -47.18 50.53
CA ASN A 297 16.99 -48.39 51.33
C ASN A 297 18.37 -49.05 51.20
N TRP A 298 19.33 -48.55 51.97
CA TRP A 298 20.67 -49.12 51.99
C TRP A 298 20.59 -50.60 52.36
N PRO A 299 21.38 -51.48 51.71
CA PRO A 299 21.38 -52.90 52.01
C PRO A 299 21.59 -53.14 53.51
N GLN A 300 20.65 -53.84 54.12
CA GLN A 300 20.74 -54.33 55.49
C GLN A 300 20.91 -55.85 55.46
N PHE A 301 21.30 -56.43 56.58
CA PHE A 301 21.31 -57.88 56.69
C PHE A 301 19.88 -58.42 56.47
N GLU A 302 19.73 -59.29 55.49
CA GLU A 302 18.50 -60.02 55.22
C GLU A 302 18.64 -61.42 55.81
N GLU A 303 17.80 -61.77 56.79
CA GLU A 303 17.80 -63.13 57.36
C GLU A 303 17.51 -64.15 56.27
N TRP A 304 18.38 -65.16 56.19
CA TRP A 304 18.14 -66.29 55.30
C TRP A 304 16.83 -66.97 55.71
N SER A 305 15.86 -67.01 54.81
CA SER A 305 14.66 -67.82 54.94
C SER A 305 14.62 -68.87 53.83
N ALA A 306 14.17 -70.08 54.16
CA ALA A 306 13.95 -71.12 53.16
C ALA A 306 12.95 -70.67 52.06
N ASP A 307 12.09 -69.69 52.38
CA ASP A 307 11.17 -69.06 51.44
C ASP A 307 11.87 -68.17 50.41
N LEU A 308 13.01 -67.53 50.75
CA LEU A 308 13.76 -66.67 49.83
C LEU A 308 14.41 -67.44 48.67
N ASN A 309 14.75 -68.72 48.88
CA ASN A 309 15.31 -69.59 47.84
C ASN A 309 14.30 -69.85 46.69
N ARG A 310 12.99 -69.70 46.93
CA ARG A 310 11.97 -69.78 45.87
C ARG A 310 11.85 -68.49 45.05
N THR A 311 12.18 -67.34 45.63
CA THR A 311 12.06 -66.03 44.97
C THR A 311 13.30 -65.64 44.19
N LEU A 312 14.51 -66.00 44.67
CA LEU A 312 15.76 -65.71 43.96
C LEU A 312 15.83 -66.43 42.60
N SER A 313 15.29 -67.66 42.51
CA SER A 313 15.23 -68.41 41.25
C SER A 313 14.15 -67.89 40.26
N ARG A 314 13.24 -67.02 40.70
CA ARG A 314 12.13 -66.49 39.87
C ARG A 314 12.39 -65.10 39.32
N ARG A 315 13.37 -64.37 39.84
CA ARG A 315 13.59 -62.95 39.48
C ARG A 315 14.36 -62.76 38.17
N GLU A 316 14.98 -63.80 37.62
CA GLU A 316 15.72 -63.76 36.34
C GLU A 316 14.87 -63.89 35.06
N LYS A 317 13.52 -63.86 35.12
CA LYS A 317 12.66 -64.14 33.94
C LYS A 317 11.59 -63.11 33.55
N LYS A 318 11.70 -61.84 33.97
CA LYS A 318 10.89 -60.76 33.38
C LYS A 318 11.76 -59.79 32.57
N LYS A 319 11.70 -59.99 31.24
CA LYS A 319 12.18 -59.10 30.18
C LYS A 319 11.91 -57.63 30.53
N ALA A 320 12.98 -56.84 30.61
CA ALA A 320 12.92 -55.41 30.36
C ALA A 320 12.75 -55.23 28.85
N VAL A 321 11.58 -54.73 28.45
CA VAL A 321 11.35 -54.13 27.15
C VAL A 321 11.61 -52.65 27.36
N ASP A 322 12.82 -52.21 27.04
CA ASP A 322 13.14 -50.96 26.35
C ASP A 322 14.66 -50.78 26.37
N GLY A 323 15.23 -50.79 25.17
CA GLY A 323 16.62 -51.14 24.93
C GLY A 323 17.60 -49.97 25.02
N VAL A 324 18.80 -50.28 25.50
CA VAL A 324 20.07 -49.82 24.93
C VAL A 324 21.09 -50.94 25.17
N THR A 325 21.60 -51.57 24.11
CA THR A 325 22.74 -52.49 24.13
C THR A 325 23.93 -51.84 23.43
N LEU A 326 25.05 -51.69 24.13
CA LEU A 326 26.36 -51.40 23.54
C LEU A 326 27.39 -52.42 24.04
N THR A 327 27.75 -53.31 23.10
CA THR A 327 29.05 -53.96 22.86
C THR A 327 29.67 -54.83 23.96
N GLY A 328 29.59 -56.16 23.76
CA GLY A 328 30.54 -57.14 24.29
C GLY A 328 31.63 -57.47 23.26
N ILE A 329 32.87 -57.57 23.72
CA ILE A 329 34.03 -58.03 22.97
C ILE A 329 34.26 -59.54 23.22
N ASN A 330 34.42 -60.22 22.10
CA ASN A 330 34.73 -61.63 21.79
C ASN A 330 35.70 -62.41 22.70
N GLN A 331 35.46 -63.73 22.83
CA GLN A 331 36.38 -64.84 22.45
C GLN A 331 35.76 -66.22 22.80
N THR A 332 35.25 -67.00 21.82
CA THR A 332 35.86 -68.12 21.03
C THR A 332 35.55 -69.53 21.56
N GLY A 333 35.10 -70.44 20.66
CA GLY A 333 35.04 -71.91 20.83
C GLY A 333 33.62 -72.50 20.74
N ASP A 334 32.96 -72.67 19.59
CA ASP A 334 33.18 -73.54 18.41
C ASP A 334 32.40 -74.89 18.47
N GLN A 335 31.73 -75.19 17.34
CA GLN A 335 31.19 -76.49 16.83
C GLN A 335 29.72 -76.94 17.02
N SER A 336 28.98 -76.83 15.89
CA SER A 336 28.08 -77.81 15.23
C SER A 336 26.74 -78.21 15.89
N GLY A 337 25.58 -78.29 15.24
CA GLY A 337 25.15 -78.07 13.84
C GLY A 337 23.65 -78.42 13.63
N GLN A 338 23.10 -78.00 12.47
CA GLN A 338 21.87 -78.50 11.76
C GLN A 338 20.49 -78.34 12.47
N ASN A 339 19.35 -77.94 11.87
CA ASN A 339 18.87 -77.77 10.49
C ASN A 339 17.65 -76.79 10.45
N LYS A 340 17.46 -76.16 9.28
CA LYS A 340 16.45 -75.19 8.78
C LYS A 340 15.22 -75.92 8.14
N PRO A 341 14.25 -75.30 7.39
CA PRO A 341 13.88 -73.88 7.09
C PRO A 341 12.35 -73.54 6.97
N GLY A 342 12.03 -72.27 6.68
CA GLY A 342 10.89 -71.80 5.85
C GLY A 342 9.76 -71.06 6.61
N SER A 343 9.26 -69.87 6.24
CA SER A 343 9.40 -68.99 5.05
C SER A 343 8.68 -67.64 5.31
N ASN A 344 9.29 -66.52 4.85
CA ASN A 344 8.75 -65.29 4.18
C ASN A 344 7.55 -64.52 4.82
N LEU A 345 7.41 -63.18 4.88
CA LEU A 345 8.02 -61.93 4.36
C LEU A 345 7.86 -60.87 5.52
N SER A 346 8.63 -59.80 5.71
CA SER A 346 8.81 -58.58 4.90
C SER A 346 9.88 -57.64 5.52
N VAL A 347 10.39 -56.72 4.70
CA VAL A 347 11.66 -55.96 4.78
C VAL A 347 11.67 -54.79 5.80
N PRO A 348 12.80 -54.50 6.51
CA PRO A 348 12.94 -53.37 7.42
C PRO A 348 13.78 -52.18 6.87
N SER A 349 13.55 -51.01 7.48
CA SER A 349 14.26 -49.73 7.30
C SER A 349 15.59 -49.67 8.08
N ASN A 350 16.61 -49.07 7.45
CA ASN A 350 17.90 -48.69 8.03
C ASN A 350 17.84 -47.27 8.61
N PRO A 351 18.44 -46.98 9.78
CA PRO A 351 18.76 -45.62 10.20
C PRO A 351 20.28 -45.36 10.32
N ALA A 352 20.62 -44.08 10.14
CA ALA A 352 21.77 -43.34 10.68
C ALA A 352 23.18 -43.65 10.16
N GLN A 353 23.71 -42.69 9.39
CA GLN A 353 25.11 -42.28 9.47
C GLN A 353 25.17 -40.81 9.92
N SER A 354 26.15 -40.55 10.78
CA SER A 354 26.32 -39.39 11.64
C SER A 354 26.89 -38.20 10.88
N THR A 355 26.35 -37.00 11.12
CA THR A 355 27.02 -35.73 10.87
C THR A 355 27.01 -34.89 12.14
N GLN A 356 28.19 -34.38 12.47
CA GLN A 356 28.46 -33.47 13.57
C GLN A 356 27.71 -32.16 13.35
N LEU A 357 26.95 -31.72 14.35
CA LEU A 357 26.46 -30.34 14.45
C LEU A 357 27.27 -29.62 15.51
N GLN A 358 28.13 -28.70 15.06
CA GLN A 358 28.61 -27.59 15.87
C GLN A 358 27.46 -26.59 16.09
N SER A 359 27.49 -26.01 17.28
CA SER A 359 26.46 -25.22 17.92
C SER A 359 26.15 -23.90 17.25
N SER A 360 24.84 -23.65 17.11
CA SER A 360 24.10 -22.38 17.25
C SER A 360 24.66 -21.14 16.54
N TYR A 361 24.08 -20.87 15.37
CA TYR A 361 24.05 -19.56 14.72
C TYR A 361 23.02 -18.66 15.40
N ASN A 362 23.39 -17.41 15.73
CA ASN A 362 22.57 -16.40 16.38
C ASN A 362 22.16 -15.37 15.30
N PRO A 363 20.86 -15.17 14.97
CA PRO A 363 20.48 -14.35 13.81
C PRO A 363 20.53 -12.81 13.99
N PHE A 364 21.26 -12.28 14.97
CA PHE A 364 21.17 -10.85 15.35
C PHE A 364 22.52 -10.15 15.58
N GLU A 365 23.64 -10.72 15.14
CA GLU A 365 24.96 -10.09 15.30
C GLU A 365 25.73 -10.10 13.98
N ASP A 366 25.65 -8.97 13.26
CA ASP A 366 26.69 -8.40 12.39
C ASP A 366 26.44 -6.86 12.48
N GLU A 367 27.28 -6.13 13.20
CA GLU A 367 28.28 -5.17 12.67
C GLU A 367 27.61 -4.07 11.80
N ASP A 368 27.64 -2.77 12.09
CA ASP A 368 28.82 -1.97 12.41
C ASP A 368 28.48 -0.61 13.05
N ASP A 369 29.36 -0.22 13.97
CA ASP A 369 29.60 1.15 14.41
C ASP A 369 30.57 1.81 13.42
N THR A 370 30.18 2.92 12.78
CA THR A 370 31.09 4.04 12.45
C THR A 370 30.30 5.20 11.84
N GLY A 371 30.21 6.29 12.60
CA GLY A 371 29.63 7.55 12.14
C GLY A 371 30.50 8.31 11.13
N SER A 372 29.87 9.17 10.34
CA SER A 372 30.38 10.50 10.06
C SER A 372 29.29 11.38 9.44
N SER A 373 29.19 12.59 9.99
CA SER A 373 28.31 13.69 9.61
C SER A 373 28.83 14.42 8.37
N ILE A 374 27.97 14.70 7.37
CA ILE A 374 28.15 15.80 6.42
C ILE A 374 26.82 16.50 6.17
N SER A 375 26.73 17.73 6.67
CA SER A 375 25.83 18.79 6.22
C SER A 375 26.49 19.57 5.08
N GLU A 376 25.78 19.87 3.99
CA GLU A 376 25.92 21.08 3.13
C GLU A 376 24.82 21.02 2.04
N LYS A 377 23.83 21.92 2.07
CA LYS A 377 23.73 23.24 1.42
C LYS A 377 22.89 23.22 0.12
N GLU A 378 21.97 24.18 0.15
CA GLU A 378 21.06 24.70 -0.88
C GLU A 378 21.62 24.73 -2.30
N ASP A 379 20.76 24.48 -3.31
CA ASP A 379 20.66 25.41 -4.44
C ASP A 379 19.36 25.30 -5.25
N ILE A 380 18.99 26.45 -5.78
CA ILE A 380 17.70 26.88 -6.35
C ILE A 380 17.52 26.41 -7.80
N LYS A 381 16.31 25.99 -8.20
CA LYS A 381 15.67 26.43 -9.48
C LYS A 381 14.24 25.90 -9.68
N ALA A 382 13.30 26.84 -9.66
CA ALA A 382 11.98 26.69 -10.25
C ALA A 382 12.08 26.60 -11.79
N LYS A 383 11.33 25.67 -12.38
CA LYS A 383 10.90 25.71 -13.78
C LYS A 383 9.44 25.29 -13.87
N ASN A 384 8.60 26.24 -14.28
CA ASN A 384 7.28 25.99 -14.85
C ASN A 384 7.40 25.04 -16.04
N VAL A 385 6.56 24.00 -16.06
CA VAL A 385 6.18 23.30 -17.30
C VAL A 385 4.67 23.21 -17.33
N SER A 386 4.13 23.82 -18.38
CA SER A 386 2.73 23.85 -18.78
C SER A 386 2.41 22.63 -19.65
N SER A 387 1.12 22.30 -19.69
CA SER A 387 0.40 21.49 -20.69
C SER A 387 0.64 19.98 -20.70
N TYR A 388 -0.42 19.22 -20.40
CA TYR A 388 -1.26 18.59 -21.42
C TYR A 388 -2.47 17.92 -20.75
N GLU A 389 -3.68 18.42 -21.02
CA GLU A 389 -4.92 17.66 -20.86
C GLU A 389 -4.95 16.53 -21.89
N LYS A 390 -5.22 15.30 -21.44
CA LYS A 390 -5.82 14.27 -22.29
C LYS A 390 -6.87 13.51 -21.50
N THR A 391 -8.10 13.95 -21.69
CA THR A 391 -9.33 13.31 -21.26
C THR A 391 -9.50 11.99 -22.01
N GLN A 392 -9.52 10.86 -21.30
CA GLN A 392 -10.16 9.63 -21.77
C GLN A 392 -11.12 9.15 -20.70
N THR A 393 -12.39 9.47 -20.94
CA THR A 393 -13.58 8.84 -20.37
C THR A 393 -13.66 7.38 -20.82
N TYR A 394 -13.68 6.45 -19.87
CA TYR A 394 -14.27 5.11 -20.07
C TYR A 394 -15.58 5.03 -19.28
N PRO A 395 -16.66 4.49 -19.87
CA PRO A 395 -17.94 4.33 -19.18
C PRO A 395 -17.92 3.06 -18.33
N THR A 396 -18.27 3.19 -17.06
CA THR A 396 -18.63 2.06 -16.19
C THR A 396 -20.10 1.76 -16.42
N ASP A 397 -20.37 0.71 -17.21
CA ASP A 397 -21.71 0.18 -17.42
C ASP A 397 -22.00 -0.85 -16.31
N TRP A 398 -23.13 -0.65 -15.63
CA TRP A 398 -23.68 -1.59 -14.64
C TRP A 398 -24.77 -2.39 -15.34
N SER A 399 -24.65 -3.72 -15.34
CA SER A 399 -25.77 -4.62 -15.63
C SER A 399 -25.78 -5.73 -14.58
N ASP A 400 -26.75 -5.65 -13.68
CA ASP A 400 -27.36 -6.80 -13.03
C ASP A 400 -28.00 -7.68 -14.13
N ASP A 401 -27.78 -8.99 -14.08
CA ASP A 401 -28.90 -9.93 -14.25
C ASP A 401 -28.52 -11.34 -13.77
N GLU A 402 -29.50 -11.97 -13.12
CA GLU A 402 -29.43 -13.29 -12.50
C GLU A 402 -29.26 -14.44 -13.50
N SER A 403 -28.69 -15.56 -13.03
CA SER A 403 -29.30 -16.91 -13.02
C SER A 403 -28.35 -18.09 -13.31
N ASN A 404 -28.29 -19.00 -12.33
CA ASN A 404 -28.11 -20.47 -12.42
C ASN A 404 -27.07 -21.09 -13.39
N ASN A 405 -26.03 -21.72 -12.82
CA ASN A 405 -26.01 -23.20 -12.74
C ASN A 405 -24.93 -23.78 -11.80
N PRO A 406 -25.15 -24.97 -11.18
CA PRO A 406 -24.38 -25.52 -10.07
C PRO A 406 -23.56 -26.79 -10.42
N PHE A 407 -22.34 -26.95 -9.87
CA PHE A 407 -21.74 -28.27 -9.58
C PHE A 407 -20.50 -28.16 -8.65
N SER A 408 -20.57 -28.87 -7.51
CA SER A 408 -19.50 -29.60 -6.77
C SER A 408 -18.16 -28.89 -6.46
N SER A 409 -17.89 -28.58 -5.18
CA SER A 409 -17.04 -29.33 -4.22
C SER A 409 -15.57 -29.40 -4.66
N THR A 410 -14.53 -28.96 -3.92
CA THR A 410 -14.25 -29.02 -2.48
C THR A 410 -12.92 -28.27 -2.24
N ASP A 411 -12.70 -27.82 -1.01
CA ASP A 411 -11.41 -27.58 -0.33
C ASP A 411 -10.63 -26.25 -0.51
N ALA A 412 -10.56 -25.54 0.63
CA ALA A 412 -9.37 -25.00 1.29
C ALA A 412 -8.57 -23.79 0.72
N ASN A 413 -8.58 -22.74 1.55
CA ASN A 413 -7.50 -21.79 1.88
C ASN A 413 -6.81 -20.98 0.75
N GLY A 414 -7.04 -19.67 0.78
CA GLY A 414 -6.23 -18.66 0.09
C GLY A 414 -6.14 -17.38 0.92
N ASP A 415 -5.37 -17.45 2.01
CA ASP A 415 -4.95 -16.29 2.79
C ASP A 415 -3.71 -15.72 2.08
N SER A 416 -3.90 -14.71 1.23
CA SER A 416 -2.80 -14.03 0.53
C SER A 416 -2.22 -12.95 1.45
N ASN A 417 -1.13 -13.31 2.11
CA ASN A 417 -0.30 -12.41 2.90
C ASN A 417 0.73 -11.76 1.94
N PRO A 418 0.83 -10.42 1.85
CA PRO A 418 1.72 -9.74 0.91
C PRO A 418 3.19 -9.72 1.34
N PHE A 419 3.62 -10.70 2.14
CA PHE A 419 5.01 -10.88 2.61
C PHE A 419 5.55 -12.30 2.36
N ASP A 420 4.76 -13.19 1.75
CA ASP A 420 5.21 -14.52 1.34
C ASP A 420 5.64 -14.48 -0.15
N GLU A 421 6.66 -13.68 -0.46
CA GLU A 421 7.48 -13.88 -1.66
C GLU A 421 8.84 -14.45 -1.22
N ASP A 422 9.21 -15.55 -1.86
CA ASP A 422 10.56 -16.11 -1.93
C ASP A 422 11.19 -16.61 -0.62
N THR A 423 10.74 -17.79 -0.17
CA THR A 423 11.63 -18.71 0.57
C THR A 423 11.33 -20.16 0.22
N THR A 424 11.40 -20.49 -1.06
CA THR A 424 11.72 -21.86 -1.48
C THR A 424 13.19 -22.12 -1.15
N SER A 425 13.38 -22.97 -0.15
CA SER A 425 14.63 -23.56 0.29
C SER A 425 15.31 -24.38 -0.82
N GLY A 426 15.80 -23.70 -1.86
CA GLY A 426 16.70 -24.23 -2.87
C GLY A 426 18.11 -23.79 -2.55
N THR A 427 19.01 -24.75 -2.38
CA THR A 427 20.48 -24.55 -2.42
C THR A 427 20.86 -23.41 -3.36
N GLU A 428 21.54 -22.37 -2.86
CA GLU A 428 22.12 -21.32 -3.72
C GLU A 428 23.05 -21.98 -4.73
N VAL A 429 22.61 -22.07 -5.99
CA VAL A 429 23.43 -22.55 -7.10
C VAL A 429 23.97 -21.32 -7.83
N ARG A 430 25.30 -21.17 -7.84
CA ARG A 430 25.96 -20.16 -8.66
C ARG A 430 26.03 -20.63 -10.10
N VAL A 431 25.73 -19.73 -11.03
CA VAL A 431 25.78 -19.97 -12.47
C VAL A 431 26.69 -18.94 -13.13
N ARG A 432 27.31 -19.30 -14.24
CA ARG A 432 28.18 -18.43 -15.05
C ARG A 432 27.55 -18.19 -16.41
N ALA A 433 27.49 -16.93 -16.83
CA ALA A 433 27.05 -16.56 -18.16
C ALA A 433 27.99 -17.10 -19.25
N LEU A 434 27.44 -17.85 -20.20
CA LEU A 434 28.14 -18.37 -21.38
C LEU A 434 28.20 -17.35 -22.52
N TYR A 435 27.23 -16.44 -22.58
CA TYR A 435 27.08 -15.43 -23.62
C TYR A 435 26.64 -14.10 -23.01
N ASP A 436 26.89 -13.01 -23.73
CA ASP A 436 26.29 -11.71 -23.41
C ASP A 436 24.77 -11.79 -23.60
N TYR A 437 24.01 -11.26 -22.64
CA TYR A 437 22.56 -11.13 -22.70
C TYR A 437 22.13 -9.69 -22.35
N GLU A 438 21.25 -9.12 -23.16
CA GLU A 438 20.69 -7.78 -22.94
C GLU A 438 19.17 -7.95 -22.82
N GLY A 439 18.64 -7.68 -21.62
CA GLY A 439 17.24 -7.88 -21.27
C GLY A 439 16.32 -6.99 -22.11
N GLN A 440 15.26 -7.57 -22.65
CA GLN A 440 14.32 -6.88 -23.53
C GLN A 440 13.17 -6.24 -22.76
N GLU A 441 12.75 -6.87 -21.67
CA GLU A 441 11.71 -6.38 -20.76
C GLU A 441 12.31 -5.93 -19.42
N HIS A 442 11.57 -5.12 -18.66
CA HIS A 442 12.02 -4.51 -17.40
C HIS A 442 12.35 -5.50 -16.27
N ASP A 443 11.87 -6.72 -16.37
CA ASP A 443 12.00 -7.83 -15.44
C ASP A 443 13.14 -8.80 -15.84
N GLU A 444 13.81 -8.56 -16.97
CA GLU A 444 14.95 -9.35 -17.44
C GLU A 444 16.30 -8.76 -16.98
N LEU A 445 17.27 -9.62 -16.68
CA LEU A 445 18.64 -9.23 -16.37
C LEU A 445 19.44 -8.92 -17.64
N SER A 446 20.45 -8.07 -17.52
CA SER A 446 21.48 -7.86 -18.56
C SER A 446 22.86 -8.18 -17.98
N PHE A 447 23.63 -9.03 -18.65
CA PHE A 447 24.94 -9.50 -18.18
C PHE A 447 25.88 -9.83 -19.34
N LYS A 448 27.18 -9.89 -19.06
CA LYS A 448 28.25 -10.23 -20.01
C LYS A 448 28.67 -11.69 -19.87
N ALA A 449 29.18 -12.28 -20.94
CA ALA A 449 29.79 -13.60 -20.90
C ALA A 449 30.92 -13.62 -19.85
N GLY A 450 30.86 -14.58 -18.94
CA GLY A 450 31.77 -14.72 -17.80
C GLY A 450 31.24 -14.16 -16.48
N ASP A 451 30.17 -13.35 -16.48
CA ASP A 451 29.55 -12.87 -15.24
C ASP A 451 28.94 -14.03 -14.44
N GLU A 452 28.98 -13.93 -13.12
CA GLU A 452 28.41 -14.94 -12.21
C GLU A 452 27.10 -14.41 -11.62
N LEU A 453 26.10 -15.30 -11.52
CA LEU A 453 24.77 -14.99 -10.98
C LEU A 453 24.40 -16.04 -9.93
N THR A 454 23.55 -15.67 -8.98
CA THR A 454 22.92 -16.64 -8.06
C THR A 454 21.55 -17.00 -8.60
N LYS A 455 21.30 -18.29 -8.84
CA LYS A 455 19.99 -18.80 -9.25
C LYS A 455 19.01 -18.76 -8.07
N ILE A 456 17.84 -18.14 -8.25
CA ILE A 456 16.78 -18.02 -7.24
C ILE A 456 15.64 -19.01 -7.53
N GLU A 457 15.20 -19.11 -8.79
CA GLU A 457 14.15 -20.03 -9.22
C GLU A 457 14.63 -20.92 -10.36
N ASP A 458 14.06 -22.13 -10.44
CA ASP A 458 14.32 -23.09 -11.53
C ASP A 458 13.71 -22.64 -12.86
N GLU A 459 14.06 -23.35 -13.94
CA GLU A 459 13.57 -23.05 -15.29
C GLU A 459 12.05 -23.23 -15.37
N ASP A 460 11.35 -22.21 -15.87
CA ASP A 460 9.91 -22.23 -16.09
C ASP A 460 9.51 -22.95 -17.40
N GLU A 461 8.21 -23.00 -17.70
CA GLU A 461 7.71 -23.65 -18.93
C GLU A 461 8.16 -22.96 -20.25
N GLN A 462 8.73 -21.76 -20.18
CA GLN A 462 9.15 -20.95 -21.32
C GLN A 462 10.67 -20.91 -21.49
N GLY A 463 11.43 -21.55 -20.59
CA GLY A 463 12.89 -21.63 -20.64
C GLY A 463 13.62 -20.52 -19.88
N TRP A 464 12.96 -19.84 -18.94
CA TRP A 464 13.52 -18.75 -18.15
C TRP A 464 13.78 -19.18 -16.70
N CYS A 465 14.88 -18.70 -16.14
CA CYS A 465 15.20 -18.82 -14.71
C CYS A 465 15.18 -17.42 -14.07
N LYS A 466 14.89 -17.32 -12.77
CA LYS A 466 15.07 -16.08 -11.99
C LYS A 466 16.41 -16.12 -11.27
N GLY A 467 17.15 -15.02 -11.27
CA GLY A 467 18.44 -14.92 -10.59
C GLY A 467 18.77 -13.53 -10.10
N ARG A 468 19.95 -13.42 -9.49
CA ARG A 468 20.50 -12.18 -8.94
C ARG A 468 21.92 -11.97 -9.44
N LEU A 469 22.20 -10.80 -9.99
CA LEU A 469 23.56 -10.34 -10.31
C LEU A 469 24.31 -9.93 -9.04
N ASP A 470 25.64 -9.93 -9.08
CA ASP A 470 26.47 -9.40 -7.99
C ASP A 470 26.20 -7.91 -7.68
N SER A 471 25.59 -7.17 -8.63
CA SER A 471 25.10 -5.80 -8.42
C SER A 471 23.87 -5.71 -7.51
N GLY A 472 23.24 -6.84 -7.18
CA GLY A 472 22.01 -6.95 -6.40
C GLY A 472 20.73 -6.93 -7.23
N GLN A 473 20.80 -6.67 -8.54
CA GLN A 473 19.62 -6.68 -9.42
C GLN A 473 19.08 -8.12 -9.57
N VAL A 474 17.77 -8.28 -9.39
CA VAL A 474 17.03 -9.53 -9.56
C VAL A 474 16.18 -9.45 -10.82
N GLY A 475 16.13 -10.53 -11.58
CA GLY A 475 15.32 -10.61 -12.80
C GLY A 475 15.43 -11.98 -13.49
N LEU A 476 14.76 -12.10 -14.62
CA LEU A 476 14.72 -13.29 -15.46
C LEU A 476 15.93 -13.35 -16.40
N TYR A 477 16.39 -14.56 -16.71
CA TYR A 477 17.40 -14.82 -17.73
C TYR A 477 17.14 -16.17 -18.43
N PRO A 478 17.56 -16.35 -19.70
CA PRO A 478 17.34 -17.61 -20.41
C PRO A 478 18.20 -18.72 -19.82
N ALA A 479 17.62 -19.87 -19.50
CA ALA A 479 18.33 -20.98 -18.85
C ALA A 479 19.53 -21.49 -19.67
N ASN A 480 19.46 -21.39 -21.00
CA ASN A 480 20.51 -21.81 -21.93
C ASN A 480 21.66 -20.79 -22.10
N TYR A 481 21.61 -19.64 -21.42
CA TYR A 481 22.69 -18.63 -21.45
C TYR A 481 23.67 -18.77 -20.30
N VAL A 482 23.46 -19.71 -19.39
CA VAL A 482 24.32 -19.92 -18.22
C VAL A 482 24.71 -21.39 -18.07
N GLU A 483 25.80 -21.64 -17.36
CA GLU A 483 26.19 -22.98 -16.87
C GLU A 483 26.31 -22.97 -15.35
N ALA A 484 26.01 -24.10 -14.69
CA ALA A 484 26.19 -24.22 -13.24
C ALA A 484 27.70 -24.29 -12.89
N ILE A 485 28.11 -23.49 -11.91
CA ILE A 485 29.45 -23.54 -11.33
C ILE A 485 29.43 -24.58 -10.21
N GLN A 486 30.23 -25.65 -10.36
CA GLN A 486 30.41 -26.67 -9.32
C GLN A 486 31.43 -26.25 -8.25
#